data_AF-A0A1V8RQY1-F1
#
_entry.id   AF-A0A1V8RQY1-F1
#
_cell.length_a   1.000
_cell.length_b   1.000
_cell.length_c   1.000
_cell.angle_alpha   90.00
_cell.angle_beta   90.00
_cell.angle_gamma   90.00
#
_symmetry.space_group_name_H-M   'P 1'
#
loop_
_entity.id
_entity.type
_entity.pdbx_description
1 polymer ?
#
loop_
_entity_poly.entity_id
_entity_poly.type
_entity_poly.pdbx_seq_one_letter_code
_entity_poly.pdbx_strand_id
1 'polypeptide(L)' 'MVFFLFPLLVQLVIGIAFQAIGYLLMPKPKEDKPTEVQDMDDPTAEAGRPIPVVFGEMEVTGINVLWFGDKATITKKIDV' A
#
# COMPACT_ATOMS: atom_id res chain seq x y z
N MET A 1 -36.57 -36.09 -26.73
CA MET A 1 -35.27 -35.39 -26.87
C MET A 1 -35.14 -34.11 -26.04
N VAL A 2 -36.22 -33.57 -25.44
CA VAL A 2 -36.19 -32.32 -24.63
C VAL A 2 -35.92 -32.58 -23.13
N PHE A 3 -36.18 -33.80 -22.64
CA PHE A 3 -35.98 -34.19 -21.24
C PHE A 3 -34.53 -34.08 -20.75
N PHE A 4 -33.54 -34.16 -21.65
CA PHE A 4 -32.11 -34.00 -21.32
C PHE A 4 -31.69 -32.53 -21.15
N LEU A 5 -32.41 -31.58 -21.77
CA LEU A 5 -32.05 -30.15 -21.72
C LEU A 5 -32.47 -29.49 -20.41
N PHE A 6 -33.54 -29.99 -19.79
CA PHE A 6 -34.03 -29.49 -18.51
C PHE A 6 -33.00 -29.62 -17.36
N PRO A 7 -32.41 -30.80 -17.08
CA PRO A 7 -31.37 -30.92 -16.06
C PRO A 7 -30.10 -30.12 -16.39
N LEU A 8 -29.76 -29.99 -17.67
CA LEU A 8 -28.61 -29.20 -18.13
C LEU A 8 -28.81 -27.70 -17.83
N LEU A 9 -30.00 -27.16 -18.11
CA LEU A 9 -30.33 -25.76 -17.80
C LEU A 9 -30.32 -25.50 -16.29
N VAL A 10 -30.81 -26.43 -15.48
CA VAL A 10 -30.77 -26.32 -14.02
C VAL A 10 -29.32 -26.30 -13.51
N GLN A 11 -28.46 -27.18 -14.02
CA GLN A 11 -27.04 -27.21 -13.66
C GLN A 11 -26.30 -25.94 -14.09
N LEU A 12 -26.61 -25.39 -15.26
CA LEU A 12 -26.03 -24.15 -15.76
C LEU A 12 -26.38 -22.96 -14.85
N VAL A 13 -27.66 -22.84 -14.46
CA VAL A 13 -28.12 -21.78 -13.56
C VAL A 13 -27.43 -21.88 -12.19
N ILE A 14 -27.30 -23.08 -11.66
CA ILE A 14 -26.60 -23.32 -10.39
C ILE A 14 -25.11 -22.91 -10.52
N GLY A 15 -24.45 -23.29 -11.61
CA GLY A 15 -23.05 -22.93 -11.85
C GLY A 15 -22.81 -21.41 -11.91
N ILE A 16 -23.69 -20.69 -12.62
CA ILE A 16 -23.63 -19.21 -12.72
C ILE A 16 -23.89 -18.57 -11.35
N ALA A 17 -24.85 -19.09 -10.57
CA ALA A 17 -25.14 -18.58 -9.24
C ALA A 17 -23.95 -18.73 -8.29
N PHE A 18 -23.27 -19.87 -8.28
CA PHE A 18 -22.07 -20.07 -7.46
C PHE A 18 -20.90 -19.19 -7.91
N GLN A 19 -20.74 -18.96 -9.22
CA GLN A 19 -19.72 -18.04 -9.73
C GLN A 19 -19.96 -16.60 -9.28
N ALA A 20 -21.21 -16.13 -9.31
CA ALA A 20 -21.59 -14.81 -8.83
C ALA A 20 -21.32 -14.64 -7.32
N ILE A 21 -21.64 -15.65 -6.53
CA ILE A 21 -21.35 -15.68 -5.08
C ILE A 21 -19.84 -15.64 -4.84
N GLY A 22 -19.05 -16.41 -5.59
CA GLY A 22 -17.59 -16.41 -5.49
C GLY A 22 -16.97 -15.06 -5.82
N TYR A 23 -17.51 -14.34 -6.81
CA TYR A 23 -17.08 -12.99 -7.14
C TYR A 23 -17.41 -11.97 -6.04
N LEU A 24 -18.59 -12.08 -5.42
CA LEU A 24 -18.99 -11.20 -4.31
C LEU A 24 -18.17 -11.44 -3.03
N LEU A 25 -17.77 -12.69 -2.79
CA LEU A 25 -16.91 -13.07 -1.67
C LEU A 25 -15.42 -12.87 -1.95
N MET A 26 -15.06 -12.56 -3.20
CA MET A 26 -13.67 -12.34 -3.56
C MET A 26 -13.14 -11.14 -2.76
N PRO A 27 -12.06 -11.33 -1.99
CA PRO A 27 -11.46 -10.21 -1.28
C PRO A 27 -11.04 -9.17 -2.32
N LYS A 28 -11.42 -7.91 -2.08
CA LYS A 28 -11.02 -6.81 -2.96
C LYS A 28 -9.52 -6.89 -3.18
N PRO A 29 -9.02 -6.84 -4.43
CA PRO A 29 -7.61 -6.73 -4.71
C PRO A 29 -7.03 -5.61 -3.83
N LYS A 30 -5.94 -5.90 -3.12
CA LYS A 30 -5.21 -4.86 -2.39
C LYS A 30 -4.77 -3.86 -3.46
N GLU A 31 -5.29 -2.65 -3.39
CA GLU A 31 -4.80 -1.57 -4.24
C GLU A 31 -3.29 -1.48 -4.03
N ASP A 32 -2.52 -1.68 -5.10
CA ASP A 32 -1.12 -1.32 -5.10
C ASP A 32 -1.10 0.17 -4.75
N LYS A 33 -0.44 0.50 -3.64
CA LYS A 33 -0.37 1.88 -3.16
C LYS A 33 0.10 2.76 -4.32
N PRO A 34 -0.61 3.85 -4.65
CA PRO A 34 -0.25 4.72 -5.75
C PRO A 34 1.20 5.16 -5.62
N THR A 35 1.93 5.12 -6.74
CA THR A 35 3.36 5.43 -6.86
C THR A 35 3.73 6.79 -6.25
N GLU A 36 2.78 7.72 -6.16
CA GLU A 36 2.96 9.05 -5.57
C GLU A 36 3.22 9.08 -4.06
N VAL A 37 3.02 7.96 -3.33
CA VAL A 37 3.39 7.86 -1.90
C VAL A 37 4.79 7.26 -1.70
N GLN A 38 5.46 6.83 -2.79
CA GLN A 38 6.83 6.32 -2.71
C GLN A 38 7.87 7.43 -2.77
N ASP A 39 7.51 8.60 -3.29
CA ASP A 39 8.41 9.75 -3.49
C ASP A 39 8.41 10.72 -2.30
N MET A 40 8.19 10.23 -1.07
CA MET A 40 8.68 10.97 0.09
C MET A 40 10.19 10.74 0.19
N ASP A 41 10.95 11.44 -0.64
CA ASP A 41 12.40 11.65 -0.48
C ASP A 41 12.73 12.37 0.84
N ASP A 42 11.69 12.87 1.53
CA ASP A 42 11.80 13.38 2.88
C ASP A 42 12.25 12.27 3.83
N PRO A 43 13.34 12.49 4.58
CA PRO A 43 13.92 11.45 5.42
C PRO A 43 12.93 11.10 6.55
N THR A 44 12.32 9.92 6.47
CA THR A 44 11.32 9.45 7.45
C THR A 44 12.03 8.88 8.68
N ALA A 45 11.51 9.13 9.88
CA ALA A 45 12.05 8.62 11.15
C ALA A 45 11.39 7.28 11.51
N GLU A 46 11.75 6.20 10.78
CA GLU A 46 11.20 4.86 11.01
C GLU A 46 12.16 4.00 11.83
N ALA A 47 11.72 3.53 13.00
CA ALA A 47 12.56 2.77 13.95
C ALA A 47 12.98 1.37 13.47
N GLY A 48 12.40 0.86 12.37
CA GLY A 48 12.62 -0.49 11.85
C GLY A 48 13.22 -0.56 10.45
N ARG A 49 13.63 0.57 9.86
CA ARG A 49 14.16 0.57 8.49
C ARG A 49 15.53 -0.13 8.46
N PRO A 50 15.74 -1.14 7.58
CA PRO A 50 17.04 -1.80 7.44
C PRO A 50 18.15 -0.80 7.08
N ILE A 51 19.34 -0.99 7.65
CA ILE A 51 20.53 -0.16 7.33
C ILE A 51 21.13 -0.67 6.01
N PRO A 52 21.20 0.15 4.94
CA PRO A 52 21.78 -0.27 3.68
C PRO A 52 23.31 -0.40 3.82
N VAL A 53 23.85 -1.57 3.44
CA VAL A 53 25.30 -1.78 3.32
C VAL A 53 25.63 -1.83 1.83
N VAL A 54 26.29 -0.78 1.35
CA VAL A 54 26.66 -0.62 -0.06
C VAL A 54 28.06 -1.18 -0.29
N PHE A 55 28.23 -1.95 -1.37
CA PHE A 55 29.52 -2.35 -1.90
C PHE A 55 29.73 -1.72 -3.29
N GLY A 56 30.78 -0.91 -3.45
CA GLY A 56 31.02 -0.14 -4.68
C GLY A 56 30.51 1.30 -4.60
N GLU A 57 30.34 1.97 -5.75
CA GLU A 57 29.83 3.34 -5.85
C GLU A 57 28.33 3.32 -6.16
N MET A 58 27.51 3.86 -5.26
CA MET A 58 26.05 3.94 -5.37
C MET A 58 25.55 5.22 -4.70
N GLU A 59 24.56 5.85 -5.31
CA GLU A 59 23.80 6.95 -4.72
C GLU A 59 22.68 6.40 -3.82
N VAL A 60 22.67 6.79 -2.56
CA VAL A 60 21.67 6.35 -1.57
C VAL A 60 20.64 7.47 -1.37
N THR A 61 19.47 7.30 -1.97
CA THR A 61 18.32 8.19 -1.78
C THR A 61 17.42 7.63 -0.66
N GLY A 62 17.04 8.47 0.31
CA GLY A 62 16.18 8.08 1.44
C GLY A 62 16.93 7.64 2.70
N ILE A 63 17.70 8.55 3.30
CA ILE A 63 18.36 8.37 4.60
C ILE A 63 17.33 8.47 5.74
N ASN A 64 17.46 7.64 6.78
CA ASN A 64 16.58 7.67 7.96
C ASN A 64 17.06 8.74 8.96
N VAL A 65 16.16 9.60 9.46
CA VAL A 65 16.49 10.58 10.52
C VAL A 65 16.46 9.91 11.87
N LEU A 66 17.63 9.72 12.50
CA LEU A 66 17.72 9.14 13.84
C LEU A 66 17.33 10.12 14.96
N TRP A 67 17.53 11.42 14.74
CA TRP A 67 17.22 12.44 15.73
C TRP A 67 17.03 13.82 15.07
N PHE A 68 16.02 14.57 15.54
CA PHE A 68 15.86 15.98 15.27
C PHE A 68 15.72 16.74 16.61
N GLY A 69 16.31 17.94 16.68
CA GLY A 69 16.25 18.76 17.88
C GLY A 69 14.92 19.50 18.03
N ASP A 70 14.58 19.82 19.29
CA ASP A 70 13.41 20.64 19.59
C ASP A 70 13.61 22.08 19.10
N LYS A 71 12.55 22.65 18.51
CA LYS A 71 12.56 24.04 18.06
C LYS A 71 12.35 24.95 19.27
N ALA A 72 13.33 25.80 19.56
CA ALA A 72 13.19 26.85 20.57
C ALA A 72 12.98 28.22 19.89
N THR A 73 12.02 29.00 20.40
CA THR A 73 11.81 30.39 20.00
C THR A 73 12.14 31.30 21.17
N ILE A 74 13.04 32.27 20.97
CA ILE A 74 13.37 33.29 21.95
C ILE A 74 12.85 34.65 21.48
N THR A 75 11.93 35.25 22.24
CA THR A 75 11.46 36.61 22.00
C THR A 75 12.32 37.57 22.80
N LYS A 76 13.12 38.40 22.13
CA LYS A 76 13.86 39.49 22.76
C LYS A 76 13.11 40.80 22.56
N LYS A 77 12.85 41.53 23.65
CA LYS A 77 12.43 42.93 23.55
C LYS A 77 13.67 43.77 23.24
N ILE A 78 13.58 44.55 22.17
CA ILE A 78 14.57 45.59 21.84
C ILE A 78 14.00 46.86 22.46
N ASP A 79 14.62 47.35 23.53
CA ASP A 79 14.32 48.67 24.07
C ASP A 79 14.92 49.71 23.12
N VAL A 80 14.05 50.45 22.44
CA VAL A 80 14.39 51.59 21.57
C VAL A 80 14.27 52.88 22.37
#